data_AF-A0AAN9LDI4-F1
#
_entry.id   AF-A0AAN9LDI4-F1
#
_cell.length_a   1.000
_cell.length_b   1.000
_cell.length_c   1.000
_cell.angle_alpha   90.00
_cell.angle_beta   90.00
_cell.angle_gamma   90.00
#
_symmetry.space_group_name_H-M   'P 1'
#
loop_
_entity.id
_entity.type
_entity.pdbx_description
1 polymer ?
#
loop_
_entity_poly.entity_id
_entity_poly.type
_entity_poly.pdbx_seq_one_letter_code
_entity_poly.pdbx_strand_id
1 'polypeptide(L)'
;MISSKVLLENGVPESKVAMVLRSWASVLVADPPLFKNAVEEVKELRFHPNKTTFVIAVCAKLSRNSLWERKIYLYKKWGWSEKIVVSAFKKHPWCMLASEDKIEAMMEFFVNRLGWESMVLAKYPALILMSLEKRVIPRAFVLKFLRSKGLIKDGNSAVPFLVSENKFVKKYVNFFEEEASQLLKLYEEKRARVHSLGKRMSIVNKFGQTVCVHKKEKQKEQA
;
A
#
# COMPACT_ATOMS: atom_id res chain seq x y z
N MET A 1 1.87 -25.96 12.66
CA MET A 1 1.22 -25.26 11.53
C MET A 1 2.03 -25.55 10.27
N ILE A 2 1.46 -26.29 9.30
CA ILE A 2 2.19 -26.85 8.14
C ILE A 2 2.89 -25.76 7.31
N SER A 3 2.22 -24.62 7.10
CA SER A 3 2.71 -23.48 6.32
C SER A 3 3.99 -22.85 6.89
N SER A 4 4.12 -22.76 8.23
CA SER A 4 5.36 -22.26 8.86
C SER A 4 6.54 -23.19 8.62
N LYS A 5 6.31 -24.51 8.63
CA LYS A 5 7.34 -25.50 8.31
C LYS A 5 7.82 -25.37 6.87
N VAL A 6 6.88 -25.21 5.93
CA VAL A 6 7.21 -24.99 4.50
C VAL A 6 8.08 -23.75 4.31
N LEU A 7 7.81 -22.65 5.02
CA LEU A 7 8.65 -21.45 4.94
C LEU A 7 10.07 -21.71 5.46
N LEU A 8 10.21 -22.39 6.61
CA LEU A 8 11.51 -22.72 7.20
C LEU A 8 12.32 -23.66 6.29
N GLU A 9 11.70 -24.71 5.75
CA GLU A 9 12.30 -25.65 4.80
C GLU A 9 12.74 -24.96 3.50
N ASN A 10 12.13 -23.82 3.14
CA ASN A 10 12.51 -23.01 1.99
C ASN A 10 13.48 -21.86 2.33
N GLY A 11 14.10 -21.88 3.52
CA GLY A 11 15.15 -20.94 3.90
C GLY A 11 14.67 -19.57 4.36
N VAL A 12 13.40 -19.44 4.76
CA VAL A 12 12.88 -18.22 5.40
C VAL A 12 13.32 -18.20 6.86
N PRO A 13 13.99 -17.14 7.36
CA PRO A 13 14.42 -17.07 8.75
C PRO A 13 13.26 -17.10 9.73
N GLU A 14 13.44 -17.74 10.89
CA GLU A 14 12.42 -17.80 11.97
C GLU A 14 11.88 -16.43 12.36
N SER A 15 12.74 -15.40 12.42
CA SER A 15 12.33 -14.03 12.72
C SER A 15 11.32 -13.46 11.71
N LYS A 16 11.38 -13.88 10.44
CA LYS A 16 10.44 -13.50 9.39
C LYS A 16 9.18 -14.36 9.45
N VAL A 17 9.29 -15.65 9.77
CA VAL A 17 8.12 -16.51 10.03
C VAL A 17 7.31 -15.99 11.21
N ALA A 18 7.97 -15.60 12.31
CA ALA A 18 7.35 -14.97 13.47
C ALA A 18 6.65 -13.64 13.12
N MET A 19 7.23 -12.84 12.22
CA MET A 19 6.59 -11.64 11.69
C MET A 19 5.27 -11.97 10.96
N VAL A 20 5.22 -13.02 10.14
CA VAL A 20 3.97 -13.48 9.50
C VAL A 20 2.96 -13.92 10.53
N LEU A 21 3.37 -14.74 11.50
CA LEU A 21 2.49 -15.23 12.56
C LEU A 21 1.83 -14.08 13.33
N ARG A 22 2.55 -12.99 13.59
CA ARG A 22 2.01 -11.82 14.30
C ARG A 22 1.07 -10.98 13.46
N SER A 23 1.41 -10.74 12.20
CA SER A 23 0.68 -9.76 11.38
C SER A 23 -0.35 -10.37 10.44
N TRP A 24 -0.18 -11.64 10.06
CA TRP A 24 -0.90 -12.34 8.98
C TRP A 24 -1.15 -13.82 9.31
N ALA A 25 -1.52 -14.12 10.56
CA ALA A 25 -1.83 -15.47 11.01
C ALA A 25 -2.82 -16.20 10.09
N SER A 26 -3.80 -15.49 9.52
CA SER A 26 -4.81 -16.03 8.59
C SER A 26 -4.21 -16.58 7.29
N VAL A 27 -3.08 -16.05 6.82
CA VAL A 27 -2.42 -16.54 5.60
C VAL A 27 -1.79 -17.92 5.82
N LEU A 28 -1.40 -18.24 7.05
CA LEU A 28 -0.81 -19.53 7.38
C LEU A 28 -1.85 -20.65 7.57
N VAL A 29 -3.14 -20.29 7.60
CA VAL A 29 -4.28 -21.21 7.60
C VAL A 29 -4.73 -21.56 6.17
N ALA A 30 -4.06 -21.02 5.14
CA ALA A 30 -4.32 -21.39 3.76
C ALA A 30 -4.13 -22.91 3.53
N ASP A 31 -4.87 -23.43 2.54
CA ASP A 31 -4.75 -24.81 2.09
C ASP A 31 -3.27 -25.16 1.77
N PRO A 32 -2.69 -26.24 2.36
CA PRO A 32 -1.26 -26.51 2.22
C PRO A 32 -0.75 -26.67 0.78
N PRO A 33 -1.48 -27.33 -0.16
CA PRO A 33 -1.17 -27.30 -1.59
C PRO A 33 -1.07 -25.88 -2.17
N LEU A 34 -2.06 -25.02 -1.92
CA LEU A 34 -2.03 -23.62 -2.37
C LEU A 34 -0.83 -22.86 -1.79
N PHE A 35 -0.52 -23.10 -0.52
CA PHE A 35 0.65 -22.49 0.14
C PHE A 35 1.96 -22.88 -0.53
N LYS A 36 2.14 -24.18 -0.83
CA LYS A 36 3.35 -24.68 -1.52
C LYS A 36 3.48 -24.09 -2.92
N ASN A 37 2.41 -24.08 -3.71
CA ASN A 37 2.41 -23.49 -5.05
C ASN A 37 2.77 -22.00 -5.00
N ALA A 38 2.18 -21.22 -4.09
CA ALA A 38 2.54 -19.80 -3.94
C ALA A 38 4.02 -19.60 -3.57
N VAL A 39 4.61 -20.47 -2.75
CA VAL A 39 6.04 -20.45 -2.43
C VAL A 39 6.89 -20.74 -3.67
N GLU A 40 6.50 -21.71 -4.49
CA GLU A 40 7.17 -22.08 -5.74
C GLU A 40 7.11 -20.94 -6.77
N GLU A 41 5.92 -20.39 -7.05
CA GLU A 41 5.75 -19.24 -7.96
C GLU A 41 6.61 -18.05 -7.53
N VAL A 42 6.68 -17.75 -6.24
CA VAL A 42 7.48 -16.63 -5.71
C VAL A 42 8.98 -16.90 -5.87
N LYS A 43 9.43 -18.15 -5.77
CA LYS A 43 10.83 -18.54 -6.06
C LYS A 43 11.14 -18.41 -7.55
N GLU A 44 10.23 -18.80 -8.43
CA GLU A 44 10.38 -18.65 -9.89
C GLU A 44 10.49 -17.17 -10.30
N LEU A 45 9.74 -16.30 -9.61
CA LEU A 45 9.85 -14.84 -9.78
C LEU A 45 11.15 -14.25 -9.23
N ARG A 46 12.04 -15.08 -8.66
CA ARG A 46 13.38 -14.74 -8.13
C ARG A 46 13.35 -13.90 -6.86
N PHE A 47 12.35 -14.06 -6.01
CA PHE A 47 12.43 -13.50 -4.66
C PHE A 47 13.37 -14.33 -3.79
N HIS A 48 14.18 -13.66 -2.97
CA HIS A 48 15.09 -14.32 -2.03
C HIS A 48 14.39 -14.63 -0.70
N PRO A 49 14.35 -15.89 -0.23
CA PRO A 49 13.67 -16.29 1.01
C PRO A 49 14.09 -15.53 2.27
N ASN A 50 15.32 -14.99 2.29
CA ASN A 50 15.84 -14.20 3.41
C ASN A 50 15.26 -12.78 3.50
N LYS A 51 14.57 -12.29 2.47
CA LYS A 51 13.98 -10.94 2.45
C LYS A 51 12.53 -10.98 2.92
N THR A 52 12.13 -9.95 3.68
CA THR A 52 10.72 -9.73 4.03
C THR A 52 9.82 -9.72 2.79
N THR A 53 10.30 -9.21 1.65
CA THR A 53 9.54 -9.15 0.40
C THR A 53 9.14 -10.52 -0.13
N PHE A 54 9.90 -11.58 0.13
CA PHE A 54 9.53 -12.95 -0.24
C PHE A 54 8.23 -13.37 0.44
N VAL A 55 8.19 -13.21 1.76
CA VAL A 55 7.02 -13.51 2.57
C VAL A 55 5.81 -12.69 2.14
N ILE A 56 5.98 -11.39 1.91
CA ILE A 56 4.91 -10.51 1.43
C ILE A 56 4.39 -10.98 0.07
N ALA A 57 5.28 -11.41 -0.83
CA ALA A 57 4.91 -11.92 -2.15
C ALA A 57 4.11 -13.24 -2.03
N VAL A 58 4.50 -14.15 -1.14
CA VAL A 58 3.73 -15.37 -0.85
C VAL A 58 2.35 -15.00 -0.34
N CYS A 59 2.23 -14.05 0.59
CA CYS A 59 0.93 -13.59 1.07
C CYS A 59 0.07 -12.97 -0.04
N ALA A 60 0.69 -12.22 -0.97
CA ALA A 60 -0.03 -11.64 -2.10
C ALA A 60 -0.54 -12.72 -3.07
N LYS A 61 0.25 -13.77 -3.33
CA LYS A 61 -0.16 -14.90 -4.16
C LYS A 61 -1.22 -15.78 -3.50
N LEU A 62 -1.25 -15.82 -2.18
CA LEU A 62 -2.29 -16.52 -1.41
C LEU A 62 -3.57 -15.72 -1.21
N SER A 63 -3.56 -14.41 -1.48
CA SER A 63 -4.80 -13.66 -1.55
C SER A 63 -5.65 -14.30 -2.63
N ARG A 64 -6.84 -14.81 -2.26
CA ARG A 64 -7.75 -15.64 -3.10
C ARG A 64 -7.51 -15.43 -4.59
N ASN A 65 -7.21 -16.47 -5.36
CA ASN A 65 -6.79 -16.36 -6.78
C ASN A 65 -7.63 -15.39 -7.62
N SER A 66 -8.95 -15.35 -7.39
CA SER A 66 -9.85 -14.39 -8.06
C SER A 66 -9.52 -12.92 -7.77
N LEU A 67 -9.00 -12.57 -6.59
CA LEU A 67 -8.51 -11.24 -6.26
C LEU A 67 -7.21 -10.90 -6.98
N TRP A 68 -6.33 -11.88 -7.21
CA TRP A 68 -5.09 -11.66 -7.96
C TRP A 68 -5.40 -11.30 -9.42
N GLU A 69 -6.24 -12.10 -10.08
CA GLU A 69 -6.67 -11.89 -11.46
C GLU A 69 -7.46 -10.59 -11.63
N ARG A 70 -8.38 -10.29 -10.70
CA ARG A 70 -9.11 -9.01 -10.69
C ARG A 70 -8.19 -7.80 -10.56
N LYS A 71 -7.14 -7.88 -9.73
CA LYS A 71 -6.14 -6.80 -9.62
C LYS A 71 -5.31 -6.66 -10.87
N ILE A 72 -4.92 -7.77 -11.52
CA ILE A 72 -4.27 -7.72 -12.83
C ILE A 72 -5.19 -7.01 -13.84
N TYR A 73 -6.46 -7.40 -13.91
CA TYR A 73 -7.44 -6.75 -14.79
C TYR A 73 -7.58 -5.25 -14.49
N LEU A 74 -7.63 -4.88 -13.21
CA LEU A 74 -7.69 -3.49 -12.78
C LEU A 74 -6.47 -2.69 -13.28
N TYR A 75 -5.26 -3.21 -13.13
CA TYR A 75 -4.07 -2.54 -13.67
C TYR A 75 -4.06 -2.50 -15.21
N LYS A 76 -4.60 -3.54 -15.88
CA LYS A 76 -4.79 -3.55 -17.35
C LYS A 76 -5.71 -2.43 -17.82
N LYS A 77 -6.79 -2.11 -17.09
CA LYS A 77 -7.66 -0.94 -17.35
C LYS A 77 -6.88 0.38 -17.37
N TRP A 78 -5.81 0.48 -16.58
CA TRP A 78 -4.91 1.65 -16.53
C TRP A 78 -3.73 1.57 -17.51
N GLY A 79 -3.81 0.67 -18.50
CA GLY A 79 -2.84 0.55 -19.59
C GLY A 79 -1.62 -0.32 -19.27
N TRP A 80 -1.60 -1.05 -18.15
CA TRP A 80 -0.48 -1.92 -17.82
C TRP A 80 -0.64 -3.28 -18.51
N SER A 81 0.41 -3.78 -19.15
CA SER A 81 0.47 -5.20 -19.52
C SER A 81 0.71 -6.06 -18.29
N GLU A 82 0.43 -7.35 -18.41
CA GLU A 82 0.68 -8.30 -17.31
C GLU A 82 2.17 -8.36 -16.92
N LYS A 83 3.07 -8.25 -17.90
CA LYS A 83 4.52 -8.13 -17.67
C LYS A 83 4.86 -6.91 -16.82
N ILE A 84 4.17 -5.79 -17.01
CA ILE A 84 4.35 -4.58 -16.21
C ILE A 84 3.84 -4.79 -14.79
N VAL A 85 2.67 -5.43 -14.61
CA VAL A 85 2.13 -5.78 -13.29
C VAL A 85 3.11 -6.67 -12.53
N VAL A 86 3.64 -7.73 -13.16
CA VAL A 86 4.64 -8.62 -12.56
C VAL A 86 5.92 -7.86 -12.21
N SER A 87 6.37 -6.95 -13.06
CA SER A 87 7.54 -6.09 -12.78
C SER A 87 7.32 -5.18 -11.57
N ALA A 88 6.15 -4.55 -11.46
CA ALA A 88 5.77 -3.72 -10.32
C ALA A 88 5.66 -4.57 -9.03
N PHE A 89 5.03 -5.74 -9.11
CA PHE A 89 4.93 -6.71 -8.02
C PHE A 89 6.31 -7.12 -7.50
N LYS A 90 7.26 -7.44 -8.40
CA LYS A 90 8.65 -7.77 -8.02
C LYS A 90 9.35 -6.64 -7.27
N LYS A 91 9.08 -5.38 -7.61
CA LYS A 91 9.64 -4.22 -6.91
C LYS A 91 8.98 -4.00 -5.55
N HIS A 92 7.66 -4.16 -5.46
CA HIS A 92 6.93 -3.89 -4.23
C HIS A 92 5.65 -4.74 -4.14
N PRO A 93 5.73 -5.97 -3.59
CA PRO A 93 4.62 -6.93 -3.60
C PRO A 93 3.32 -6.43 -2.95
N TRP A 94 3.46 -5.48 -2.02
CA TRP A 94 2.33 -4.84 -1.36
C TRP A 94 1.35 -4.15 -2.30
N CYS A 95 1.75 -3.76 -3.53
CA CYS A 95 0.83 -3.17 -4.49
C CYS A 95 -0.29 -4.15 -4.91
N MET A 96 -0.05 -5.47 -4.75
CA MET A 96 -1.05 -6.52 -4.95
C MET A 96 -1.80 -6.89 -3.67
N LEU A 97 -1.44 -6.33 -2.51
CA LEU A 97 -2.17 -6.47 -1.24
C LEU A 97 -3.14 -5.30 -0.97
N ALA A 98 -2.97 -4.17 -1.65
CA ALA A 98 -3.91 -3.04 -1.59
C ALA A 98 -5.32 -3.45 -2.07
N SER A 99 -6.38 -2.86 -1.51
CA SER A 99 -7.75 -3.07 -2.02
C SER A 99 -7.90 -2.50 -3.43
N GLU A 100 -8.88 -3.01 -4.18
CA GLU A 100 -9.19 -2.50 -5.52
C GLU A 100 -9.57 -1.01 -5.46
N ASP A 101 -10.41 -0.61 -4.50
CA ASP A 101 -10.77 0.80 -4.28
C ASP A 101 -9.55 1.68 -4.05
N LYS A 102 -8.56 1.16 -3.31
CA LYS A 102 -7.33 1.90 -3.05
C LYS A 102 -6.52 2.07 -4.33
N ILE A 103 -6.39 1.03 -5.13
CA ILE A 103 -5.68 1.08 -6.41
C ILE A 103 -6.38 2.07 -7.35
N GLU A 104 -7.69 1.95 -7.50
CA GLU A 104 -8.49 2.81 -8.38
C GLU A 104 -8.41 4.28 -7.96
N ALA A 105 -8.59 4.59 -6.67
CA ALA A 105 -8.51 5.96 -6.17
C ALA A 105 -7.10 6.57 -6.35
N MET A 106 -6.06 5.77 -6.19
CA MET A 106 -4.68 6.21 -6.41
C MET A 106 -4.39 6.47 -7.89
N MET A 107 -4.88 5.60 -8.77
CA MET A 107 -4.74 5.77 -10.21
C MET A 107 -5.54 6.97 -10.72
N GLU A 108 -6.81 7.12 -10.31
CA GLU A 108 -7.63 8.27 -10.67
C GLU A 108 -6.96 9.59 -10.26
N PHE A 109 -6.41 9.65 -9.04
CA PHE A 109 -5.78 10.87 -8.57
C PHE A 109 -4.51 11.21 -9.35
N PHE A 110 -3.58 10.26 -9.51
CA PHE A 110 -2.33 10.56 -10.20
C PHE A 110 -2.51 10.72 -11.71
N VAL A 111 -3.24 9.81 -12.35
CA VAL A 111 -3.36 9.79 -13.81
C VAL A 111 -4.34 10.87 -14.27
N ASN A 112 -5.57 10.87 -13.78
CA ASN A 112 -6.60 11.76 -14.30
C ASN A 112 -6.50 13.16 -13.72
N ARG A 113 -6.25 13.31 -12.40
CA ARG A 113 -6.21 14.66 -11.77
C ARG A 113 -4.86 15.35 -11.87
N LEU A 114 -3.75 14.61 -11.78
CA LEU A 114 -2.40 15.18 -11.89
C LEU A 114 -1.79 15.02 -13.29
N GLY A 115 -2.44 14.33 -14.21
CA GLY A 115 -1.95 14.14 -15.58
C GLY A 115 -0.70 13.26 -15.67
N TRP A 116 -0.49 12.35 -14.71
CA TRP A 116 0.66 11.45 -14.76
C TRP A 116 0.42 10.31 -15.74
N GLU A 117 1.47 9.89 -16.44
CA GLU A 117 1.47 8.59 -17.08
C GLU A 117 1.35 7.49 -16.02
N SER A 118 0.44 6.53 -16.21
CA SER A 118 0.23 5.42 -15.27
C SER A 118 1.51 4.60 -15.05
N MET A 119 2.41 4.58 -16.03
CA MET A 119 3.71 3.91 -15.98
C MET A 119 4.64 4.47 -14.88
N VAL A 120 4.44 5.71 -14.44
CA VAL A 120 5.19 6.25 -13.29
C VAL A 120 4.85 5.45 -12.02
N LEU A 121 3.60 5.05 -11.83
CA LEU A 121 3.20 4.21 -10.68
C LEU A 121 3.75 2.78 -10.81
N ALA A 122 3.91 2.24 -12.02
CA ALA A 122 4.57 0.95 -12.24
C ALA A 122 6.07 1.00 -11.89
N LYS A 123 6.70 2.16 -12.09
CA LYS A 123 8.08 2.41 -11.68
C LYS A 123 8.21 2.53 -10.17
N TYR A 124 7.20 3.11 -9.50
CA TYR A 124 7.16 3.36 -8.06
C TYR A 124 5.89 2.78 -7.37
N PRO A 125 5.72 1.45 -7.35
CA PRO A 125 4.50 0.80 -6.85
C PRO A 125 4.20 1.06 -5.36
N ALA A 126 5.19 1.49 -4.58
CA ALA A 126 5.00 1.96 -3.21
C ALA A 126 4.04 3.17 -3.10
N LEU A 127 3.85 3.95 -4.17
CA LEU A 127 2.89 5.05 -4.19
C LEU A 127 1.47 4.58 -3.89
N ILE A 128 1.07 3.42 -4.41
CA ILE A 128 -0.27 2.83 -4.22
C ILE A 128 -0.62 2.66 -2.73
N LEU A 129 0.38 2.47 -1.88
CA LEU A 129 0.18 2.26 -0.44
C LEU A 129 0.10 3.56 0.36
N MET A 130 0.49 4.69 -0.21
CA MET A 130 0.49 5.96 0.53
C MET A 130 -0.93 6.37 0.87
N SER A 131 -1.16 7.00 2.03
CA SER A 131 -2.47 7.57 2.33
C SER A 131 -2.82 8.64 1.30
N LEU A 132 -3.93 8.45 0.57
CA LEU A 132 -4.34 9.38 -0.46
C LEU A 132 -4.66 10.74 0.18
N GLU A 133 -5.50 10.70 1.22
CA GLU A 133 -6.00 11.88 1.90
C GLU A 133 -4.97 12.54 2.82
N LYS A 134 -4.24 11.76 3.63
CA LYS A 134 -3.34 12.33 4.66
C LYS A 134 -1.96 12.68 4.12
N ARG A 135 -1.57 12.13 2.96
CA ARG A 135 -0.22 12.31 2.41
C ARG A 135 -0.24 12.79 0.97
N VAL A 136 -0.86 12.03 0.06
CA VAL A 136 -0.73 12.31 -1.38
C VAL A 136 -1.37 13.64 -1.75
N ILE A 137 -2.62 13.88 -1.37
CA ILE A 137 -3.35 15.12 -1.67
C ILE A 137 -2.64 16.35 -1.10
N PRO A 138 -2.33 16.43 0.21
CA PRO A 138 -1.66 17.61 0.78
C PRO A 138 -0.33 17.93 0.09
N ARG A 139 0.47 16.90 -0.20
CA ARG A 139 1.76 17.07 -0.87
C ARG A 139 1.62 17.49 -2.33
N ALA A 140 0.60 16.99 -3.04
CA ALA A 140 0.32 17.40 -4.41
C ALA A 140 -0.04 18.89 -4.50
N PHE A 141 -0.80 19.42 -3.54
CA PHE A 141 -1.12 20.85 -3.48
C PHE A 141 0.11 21.73 -3.24
N VAL A 142 0.99 21.33 -2.31
CA VAL A 142 2.28 22.02 -2.09
C VAL A 142 3.11 22.03 -3.38
N LEU A 143 3.28 20.88 -4.04
CA LEU A 143 4.06 20.82 -5.29
C LEU A 143 3.43 21.65 -6.41
N LYS A 144 2.09 21.66 -6.52
CA LYS A 144 1.38 22.49 -7.50
C LYS A 144 1.63 23.98 -7.25
N PHE A 145 1.57 24.41 -6.00
CA PHE A 145 1.87 25.79 -5.63
C PHE A 145 3.31 26.16 -6.01
N LEU A 146 4.29 25.34 -5.61
CA LEU A 146 5.71 25.59 -5.92
C LEU A 146 5.96 25.68 -7.43
N ARG A 147 5.34 24.82 -8.25
CA ARG A 147 5.43 24.89 -9.71
C ARG A 147 4.83 26.17 -10.26
N SER A 148 3.67 26.60 -9.75
CA SER A 148 3.05 27.86 -10.20
C SER A 148 3.89 29.11 -9.89
N LYS A 149 4.85 29.00 -8.95
CA LYS A 149 5.84 30.02 -8.60
C LYS A 149 7.19 29.84 -9.31
N GLY A 150 7.36 28.78 -10.11
CA GLY A 150 8.63 28.45 -10.76
C GLY A 150 9.72 27.95 -9.81
N LEU A 151 9.39 27.64 -8.55
CA LEU A 151 10.35 27.28 -7.50
C LEU A 151 10.86 25.84 -7.61
N ILE A 152 10.14 24.99 -8.33
CA ILE A 152 10.56 23.62 -8.66
C ILE A 152 10.29 23.35 -10.14
N LYS A 153 11.09 22.45 -10.71
CA LYS A 153 10.92 22.02 -12.10
C LYS A 153 9.57 21.33 -12.31
N ASP A 154 9.01 21.55 -13.50
CA ASP A 154 7.88 20.80 -13.98
C ASP A 154 8.26 19.34 -14.24
N GLY A 155 7.33 18.44 -13.95
CA GLY A 155 7.50 17.01 -14.14
C GLY A 155 7.02 16.14 -12.98
N ASN A 156 6.85 14.86 -13.28
CA ASN A 156 6.26 13.87 -12.38
C ASN A 156 7.33 13.21 -11.53
N SER A 157 7.55 13.73 -10.32
CA SER A 157 8.48 13.15 -9.36
C SER A 157 7.73 12.38 -8.27
N ALA A 158 8.03 11.09 -8.13
CA ALA A 158 7.51 10.25 -7.05
C ALA A 158 8.14 10.56 -5.68
N VAL A 159 9.35 11.14 -5.68
CA VAL A 159 10.16 11.34 -4.46
C VAL A 159 9.43 12.11 -3.36
N PRO A 160 8.78 13.26 -3.62
CA PRO A 160 8.09 14.02 -2.57
C PRO A 160 7.00 13.21 -1.86
N PHE A 161 6.38 12.23 -2.53
CA PHE A 161 5.34 11.39 -1.96
C PHE A 161 5.90 10.22 -1.14
N LEU A 162 7.16 9.82 -1.38
CA LEU A 162 7.79 8.66 -0.76
C LEU A 162 8.69 9.01 0.43
N VAL A 163 9.17 10.25 0.53
CA VAL A 163 10.00 10.68 1.67
C VAL A 163 9.19 10.78 2.97
N SER A 164 9.87 10.63 4.10
CA SER A 164 9.31 10.86 5.44
C SER A 164 8.72 12.26 5.59
N GLU A 165 7.80 12.45 6.53
CA GLU A 165 7.17 13.74 6.83
C GLU A 165 8.19 14.87 7.07
N ASN A 166 9.16 14.64 7.97
CA ASN A 166 10.17 15.65 8.31
C ASN A 166 10.99 16.08 7.09
N LYS A 167 11.39 15.12 6.24
CA LYS A 167 12.10 15.41 4.98
C LYS A 167 11.21 16.17 3.98
N PHE A 168 9.92 15.87 3.92
CA PHE A 168 9.00 16.59 3.06
C PHE A 168 8.85 18.04 3.50
N VAL A 169 8.53 18.26 4.77
CA VAL A 169 8.36 19.61 5.35
C VAL A 169 9.64 20.43 5.19
N LYS A 170 10.79 19.87 5.57
CA LYS A 170 12.07 20.57 5.44
C LYS A 170 12.37 20.98 3.99
N LYS A 171 12.10 20.12 3.00
CA LYS A 171 12.54 20.33 1.61
C LYS A 171 11.53 21.08 0.73
N TYR A 172 10.23 20.94 1.01
CA TYR A 172 9.18 21.46 0.14
C TYR A 172 8.23 22.46 0.83
N VAL A 173 8.37 22.65 2.14
CA VAL A 173 7.58 23.64 2.89
C VAL A 173 8.50 24.73 3.43
N ASN A 174 9.47 24.37 4.27
CA ASN A 174 10.31 25.34 4.98
C ASN A 174 11.53 25.81 4.18
N PHE A 175 11.85 25.17 3.05
CA PHE A 175 13.03 25.53 2.24
C PHE A 175 12.87 26.87 1.52
N PHE A 176 11.63 27.25 1.19
CA PHE A 176 11.32 28.49 0.48
C PHE A 176 10.88 29.51 1.52
N GLU A 177 11.82 30.27 2.07
CA GLU A 177 11.61 31.12 3.26
C GLU A 177 10.47 32.12 3.07
N GLU A 178 10.37 32.75 1.89
CA GLU A 178 9.32 33.72 1.57
C GLU A 178 7.91 33.10 1.56
N GLU A 179 7.77 31.88 1.02
CA GLU A 179 6.48 31.18 0.93
C GLU A 179 6.20 30.22 2.09
N ALA A 180 7.15 30.00 3.01
CA ALA A 180 7.09 28.95 4.02
C ALA A 180 5.81 29.01 4.86
N SER A 181 5.42 30.21 5.31
CA SER A 181 4.19 30.42 6.09
C SER A 181 2.93 30.07 5.28
N GLN A 182 2.88 30.42 4.00
CA GLN A 182 1.74 30.11 3.12
C GLN A 182 1.69 28.61 2.79
N LEU A 183 2.84 27.99 2.51
CA LEU A 183 2.97 26.57 2.24
C LEU A 183 2.59 25.73 3.45
N LEU A 184 3.01 26.12 4.65
CA LEU A 184 2.66 25.43 5.89
C LEU A 184 1.15 25.46 6.13
N LYS A 185 0.54 26.65 6.03
CA LYS A 185 -0.92 26.80 6.15
C LYS A 185 -1.66 25.96 5.12
N LEU A 186 -1.25 26.02 3.84
CA LEU A 186 -1.84 25.20 2.78
C LEU A 186 -1.73 23.70 3.10
N TYR A 187 -0.56 23.25 3.55
CA TYR A 187 -0.31 21.86 3.84
C TYR A 187 -1.16 21.35 5.01
N GLU A 188 -1.24 22.12 6.09
CA GLU A 188 -2.05 21.79 7.28
C GLU A 188 -3.54 21.81 6.97
N GLU A 189 -4.04 22.81 6.23
CA GLU A 189 -5.43 22.87 5.80
C GLU A 189 -5.84 21.63 5.00
N LYS A 190 -5.00 21.21 4.04
CA LYS A 190 -5.27 20.02 3.23
C LYS A 190 -5.20 18.74 4.03
N ARG A 191 -4.37 18.67 5.09
CA ARG A 191 -4.35 17.54 6.02
C ARG A 191 -5.59 17.52 6.94
N ALA A 192 -6.10 18.70 7.36
CA ALA A 192 -7.20 18.83 8.30
C ALA A 192 -8.59 18.66 7.68
N ARG A 193 -8.83 19.14 6.44
CA ARG A 193 -10.13 19.06 5.73
C ARG A 193 -10.65 17.62 5.54
N VAL A 194 -9.82 16.62 5.79
CA VAL A 194 -10.19 15.21 5.74
C VAL A 194 -11.08 14.80 6.92
N HIS A 195 -11.01 15.50 8.05
CA HIS A 195 -11.90 15.21 9.19
C HIS A 195 -13.37 15.58 8.95
N SER A 196 -13.67 16.57 8.10
CA SER A 196 -15.05 17.02 7.82
C SER A 196 -15.71 16.34 6.62
N LEU A 197 -14.93 15.86 5.65
CA LEU A 197 -15.44 15.04 4.52
C LEU A 197 -15.56 13.55 4.87
N GLY A 198 -14.95 13.13 5.99
CA GLY A 198 -14.98 11.77 6.52
C GLY A 198 -16.34 11.26 7.00
N LYS A 199 -17.45 12.01 6.87
CA LYS A 199 -18.82 11.50 7.07
C LYS A 199 -19.45 10.88 5.81
N ARG A 200 -18.86 11.02 4.62
CA ARG A 200 -19.39 10.41 3.37
C ARG A 200 -18.48 9.36 2.72
N MET A 201 -17.24 9.18 3.18
CA MET A 201 -16.30 8.16 2.66
C MET A 201 -15.90 7.09 3.69
N SER A 202 -16.56 7.06 4.84
CA SER A 202 -16.22 6.21 5.99
C SER A 202 -16.75 4.77 5.86
N ILE A 203 -16.41 4.06 4.78
CA ILE A 203 -16.39 2.59 4.78
C ILE A 203 -15.27 2.05 3.86
N VAL A 204 -14.02 2.45 4.03
CA VAL A 204 -12.90 1.53 3.73
C VAL A 204 -11.74 1.80 4.68
N ASN A 205 -11.94 1.48 5.96
CA ASN A 205 -10.87 1.35 6.92
C ASN A 205 -11.05 0.00 7.64
N LYS A 206 -10.82 -1.09 6.91
CA LYS A 206 -10.68 -2.45 7.44
C LYS A 206 -9.57 -3.15 6.66
N PHE A 207 -8.32 -2.90 7.04
CA PHE A 207 -7.41 -4.04 7.08
C PHE A 207 -7.96 -4.94 8.19
N GLY A 208 -8.58 -6.05 7.77
CA GLY A 208 -9.34 -6.95 8.62
C GLY A 208 -8.52 -7.54 9.76
N GLN A 209 -8.62 -6.92 10.93
CA GLN A 209 -8.38 -7.57 12.21
C GLN A 209 -9.74 -7.87 12.84
N THR A 210 -10.12 -9.14 12.84
CA THR A 210 -11.18 -9.65 13.72
C THR A 210 -10.53 -9.88 15.08
N VAL A 211 -10.81 -9.02 16.05
CA VAL A 211 -10.58 -9.36 17.46
C VAL A 211 -11.84 -10.09 17.93
N CYS A 212 -11.75 -11.41 18.06
CA CYS A 212 -12.77 -12.21 18.73
C CYS A 212 -12.73 -11.91 20.23
N VAL A 213 -13.58 -11.00 20.71
CA VAL A 213 -13.87 -10.93 22.15
C VAL A 213 -14.84 -12.05 22.47
N HIS A 214 -14.34 -13.06 23.17
CA HIS A 214 -15.13 -14.16 23.69
C HIS A 214 -16.19 -13.60 24.64
N LYS A 215 -17.46 -13.80 24.28
CA LYS A 215 -18.60 -13.59 25.17
C LYS A 215 -18.55 -14.73 26.20
N LYS A 216 -18.10 -14.44 27.43
CA LYS A 216 -18.34 -15.34 28.57
C LYS A 216 -19.80 -15.16 28.97
N GLU A 217 -20.61 -16.13 28.59
CA GLU A 217 -21.88 -16.41 29.27
C GLU A 217 -21.57 -16.79 30.72
N LYS A 218 -22.23 -16.10 31.66
CA LYS A 218 -22.61 -16.70 32.93
C LYS A 218 -24.11 -16.48 33.08
N GLN A 219 -24.83 -17.57 32.90
CA GLN A 219 -26.13 -17.80 33.50
C GLN A 219 -26.03 -17.54 35.00
N LYS A 220 -26.96 -16.74 35.54
CA LYS A 220 -27.66 -17.09 36.77
C LYS A 220 -29.12 -16.72 36.61
N GLU A 221 -29.90 -17.64 37.14
CA GLU A 221 -31.27 -17.97 36.86
C GLU A 221 -32.18 -17.36 37.94
N GLN A 222 -33.45 -17.32 37.59
CA GLN A 222 -34.69 -16.99 38.28
C GLN A 222 -34.73 -17.00 39.84
N ALA A 223 -35.67 -16.16 40.32
CA ALA A 223 -36.24 -15.99 41.67
C ALA A 223 -35.63 -14.87 42.53
#